data_AF-A0A8K0UDC8-F1
#
_entry.id   AF-A0A8K0UDC8-F1
#
_cell.length_a   1.000
_cell.length_b   1.000
_cell.length_c   1.000
_cell.angle_alpha   90.00
_cell.angle_beta   90.00
_cell.angle_gamma   90.00
#
_symmetry.space_group_name_H-M   'P 1'
#
loop_
_entity.id
_entity.type
_entity.pdbx_description
1 polymer ?
#
loop_
_entity_poly.entity_id
_entity_poly.type
_entity_poly.pdbx_seq_one_letter_code
_entity_poly.pdbx_strand_id
1 'polypeptide(L)'
;MANVDPSSFHVYRLGGLIGDDKIVKAEDRTTNLYYLKNSRSANQWQFALHAEGPDGPLICRVTSPYVGPLTLGSAPDPIVISMTADRRLVRMERRRGAFDGTHWFKGPDDNEYRWHPRSHLWRDEMRCLSAHGDVVATYRVTTMAVSKDGELRINPSGRFMDNLLVATCLAMRTPSH
;
A
#
# COMPACT_ATOMS: atom_id res chain seq x y z
N MET A 1 10.52 10.47 28.08
CA MET A 1 9.46 9.88 27.23
C MET A 1 10.10 8.75 26.46
N ALA A 2 9.61 7.51 26.61
CA ALA A 2 10.16 6.38 25.86
C ALA A 2 9.97 6.64 24.37
N ASN A 3 11.05 6.56 23.59
CA ASN A 3 10.99 6.65 22.14
C ASN A 3 10.27 5.38 21.67
N VAL A 4 9.00 5.49 21.29
CA VAL A 4 8.27 4.33 20.77
C VAL A 4 8.80 4.08 19.36
N ASP A 5 9.53 2.99 19.18
CA ASP A 5 10.16 2.67 17.90
C ASP A 5 9.11 2.44 16.80
N PRO A 6 9.36 2.79 15.53
CA PRO A 6 8.44 2.49 14.43
C PRO A 6 8.22 0.97 14.27
N SER A 7 7.01 0.58 13.85
CA SER A 7 6.72 -0.82 13.50
C SER A 7 7.26 -1.12 12.10
N SER A 8 8.04 -2.20 11.95
CA SER A 8 8.62 -2.62 10.67
C SER A 8 7.90 -3.83 10.07
N PHE A 9 7.59 -3.72 8.78
CA PHE A 9 6.93 -4.76 7.99
C PHE A 9 7.74 -5.02 6.72
N HIS A 10 8.18 -6.26 6.54
CA HIS A 10 9.01 -6.65 5.40
C HIS A 10 8.19 -7.35 4.33
N VAL A 11 8.21 -6.82 3.11
CA VAL A 11 7.39 -7.31 1.99
C VAL A 11 8.24 -8.18 1.07
N TYR A 12 7.76 -9.38 0.77
CA TYR A 12 8.39 -10.35 -0.13
C TYR A 12 7.43 -10.77 -1.24
N ARG A 13 7.96 -11.02 -2.44
CA ARG A 13 7.21 -11.55 -3.59
C ARG A 13 7.24 -13.08 -3.57
N LEU A 14 6.09 -13.71 -3.77
CA LEU A 14 5.97 -15.15 -3.90
C LEU A 14 5.99 -15.54 -5.38
N GLY A 15 6.95 -16.35 -5.80
CA GLY A 15 7.15 -16.70 -7.23
C GLY A 15 8.21 -15.84 -7.96
N GLY A 16 9.02 -15.07 -7.23
CA GLY A 16 10.13 -14.30 -7.80
C GLY A 16 9.68 -13.06 -8.58
N LEU A 17 10.38 -12.70 -9.65
CA LEU A 17 10.13 -11.47 -10.42
C LEU A 17 8.77 -11.44 -11.13
N ILE A 18 8.16 -12.61 -11.35
CA ILE A 18 6.88 -12.79 -12.05
C ILE A 18 5.73 -13.00 -11.04
N GLY A 19 6.08 -13.14 -9.76
CA GLY A 19 5.15 -13.36 -8.67
C GLY A 19 4.34 -12.11 -8.30
N ASP A 20 3.03 -12.19 -8.46
CA ASP A 20 2.10 -11.09 -8.13
C ASP A 20 1.58 -11.17 -6.68
N ASP A 21 1.66 -12.35 -6.05
CA ASP A 21 1.33 -12.57 -4.65
C ASP A 21 2.46 -12.11 -3.74
N LYS A 22 2.12 -11.62 -2.55
CA LYS A 22 3.10 -11.09 -1.59
C LYS A 22 2.87 -11.65 -0.21
N ILE A 23 3.96 -11.77 0.54
CA ILE A 23 3.92 -12.04 1.99
C ILE A 23 4.57 -10.89 2.73
N VAL A 24 3.91 -10.46 3.80
CA VAL A 24 4.37 -9.39 4.67
C VAL A 24 4.72 -10.00 6.01
N LYS A 25 5.96 -9.80 6.42
CA LYS A 25 6.52 -10.36 7.65
C LYS A 25 6.77 -9.28 8.70
N ALA A 26 6.77 -9.68 9.96
CA ALA A 26 7.20 -8.85 11.08
C ALA A 26 8.69 -8.50 10.99
N GLU A 27 9.15 -7.67 11.92
CA GLU A 27 10.55 -7.23 12.03
C GLU A 27 11.55 -8.38 12.15
N ASP A 28 11.15 -9.50 12.77
CA ASP A 28 11.95 -10.73 12.87
C ASP A 28 12.19 -11.44 11.52
N ARG A 29 11.45 -11.04 10.46
CA ARG A 29 11.48 -11.61 9.09
C ARG A 29 11.09 -13.09 9.02
N THR A 30 10.55 -13.64 10.10
CA THR A 30 10.11 -15.03 10.22
C THR A 30 8.60 -15.11 10.38
N THR A 31 8.03 -14.25 11.22
CA THR A 31 6.60 -14.23 11.51
C THR A 31 5.85 -13.63 10.34
N ASN A 32 4.94 -14.39 9.74
CA ASN A 32 4.07 -13.90 8.68
C ASN A 32 2.91 -13.15 9.31
N LEU A 33 2.72 -11.90 8.92
CA LEU A 33 1.63 -11.04 9.42
C LEU A 33 0.53 -10.89 8.39
N TYR A 34 0.87 -10.85 7.10
CA TYR A 34 -0.10 -10.71 6.04
C TYR A 34 0.25 -11.54 4.82
N TYR A 35 -0.78 -12.05 4.16
CA TYR A 35 -0.70 -12.68 2.86
C TYR A 35 -1.56 -11.91 1.86
N LEU A 36 -0.95 -11.45 0.76
CA LEU A 36 -1.64 -10.79 -0.32
C LEU A 36 -1.80 -11.79 -1.48
N LYS A 37 -3.06 -12.04 -1.83
CA LYS A 37 -3.45 -12.81 -3.00
C LYS A 37 -3.91 -11.88 -4.10
N ASN A 38 -3.15 -11.80 -5.19
CA ASN A 38 -3.41 -10.91 -6.30
C ASN A 38 -4.22 -11.62 -7.39
N SER A 39 -4.99 -10.85 -8.14
CA SER A 39 -5.77 -11.32 -9.27
C SER A 39 -5.88 -10.18 -10.28
N ARG A 40 -5.54 -10.48 -11.52
CA ARG A 40 -5.51 -9.49 -12.60
C ARG A 40 -6.34 -9.95 -13.78
N SER A 41 -6.98 -9.00 -14.43
CA SER A 41 -7.55 -9.14 -15.76
C SER A 41 -7.03 -8.04 -16.67
N ALA A 42 -7.44 -8.05 -17.95
CA ALA A 42 -7.03 -7.02 -18.90
C ALA A 42 -7.42 -5.58 -18.49
N ASN A 43 -8.48 -5.44 -17.69
CA ASN A 43 -9.12 -4.13 -17.41
C ASN A 43 -9.15 -3.77 -15.92
N GLN A 44 -8.61 -4.61 -15.04
CA GLN A 44 -8.53 -4.31 -13.61
C GLN A 44 -7.49 -5.19 -12.92
N TRP A 45 -7.00 -4.70 -11.80
CA TRP A 45 -6.32 -5.53 -10.82
C TRP A 45 -7.06 -5.49 -9.50
N GLN A 46 -7.04 -6.61 -8.79
CA GLN A 46 -7.61 -6.72 -7.46
C GLN A 46 -6.71 -7.59 -6.58
N PHE A 47 -6.67 -7.32 -5.28
CA PHE A 47 -6.07 -8.26 -4.35
C PHE A 47 -6.90 -8.40 -3.07
N ALA A 48 -6.77 -9.56 -2.43
CA ALA A 48 -7.25 -9.82 -1.10
C ALA A 48 -6.07 -9.87 -0.14
N LEU A 49 -6.18 -9.18 1.00
CA LEU A 49 -5.20 -9.21 2.07
C LEU A 49 -5.76 -10.05 3.22
N HIS A 50 -5.03 -11.08 3.60
CA HIS A 50 -5.36 -12.00 4.68
C HIS A 50 -4.37 -11.84 5.82
N ALA A 51 -4.83 -12.02 7.06
CA ALA A 51 -3.96 -12.08 8.22
C ALA A 51 -3.17 -13.41 8.21
N GLU A 52 -1.89 -13.34 8.57
CA GLU A 52 -0.95 -14.47 8.75
C GLU A 52 -0.62 -15.26 7.47
N GLY A 53 -1.63 -15.85 6.81
CA GLY A 53 -1.47 -16.78 5.69
C GLY A 53 -2.63 -16.75 4.68
N PRO A 54 -2.57 -17.56 3.61
CA PRO A 54 -3.54 -17.55 2.52
C PRO A 54 -4.97 -17.91 2.93
N ASP A 55 -5.11 -18.76 3.95
CA ASP A 55 -6.41 -19.20 4.50
C ASP A 55 -6.81 -18.42 5.76
N GLY A 56 -6.03 -17.40 6.14
CA GLY A 56 -6.30 -16.59 7.32
C GLY A 56 -7.46 -15.62 7.12
N PRO A 57 -7.92 -14.97 8.21
CA PRO A 57 -9.01 -13.98 8.16
C PRO A 57 -8.78 -12.89 7.11
N LEU A 58 -9.81 -12.59 6.32
CA LEU A 58 -9.77 -11.49 5.36
C LEU A 58 -9.73 -10.15 6.09
N ILE A 59 -8.74 -9.31 5.76
CA ILE A 59 -8.59 -7.96 6.30
C ILE A 59 -9.23 -6.94 5.38
N CYS A 60 -8.91 -7.02 4.08
CA CYS A 60 -9.48 -6.12 3.09
C CYS A 60 -9.43 -6.70 1.68
N ARG A 61 -10.26 -6.14 0.80
CA ARG A 61 -10.15 -6.30 -0.65
C ARG A 61 -9.82 -4.97 -1.28
N VAL A 62 -8.93 -4.99 -2.24
CA VAL A 62 -8.53 -3.80 -2.99
C VAL A 62 -8.80 -4.04 -4.46
N THR A 63 -9.41 -3.06 -5.12
CA THR A 63 -9.70 -3.10 -6.56
C THR A 63 -9.26 -1.79 -7.17
N SER A 64 -8.54 -1.88 -8.28
CA SER A 64 -8.24 -0.72 -9.12
C SER A 64 -8.71 -1.02 -10.54
N PRO A 65 -9.44 -0.09 -11.16
CA PRO A 65 -9.64 -0.12 -12.60
C PRO A 65 -8.30 0.05 -13.31
N TYR A 66 -8.15 -0.63 -14.44
CA TYR A 66 -7.05 -0.42 -15.36
C TYR A 66 -7.21 0.93 -16.01
N VAL A 67 -6.18 1.76 -15.90
CA VAL A 67 -6.00 2.91 -16.77
C VAL A 67 -4.82 2.55 -17.62
N GLY A 68 -5.06 2.27 -18.91
CA GLY A 68 -4.01 2.22 -19.92
C GLY A 68 -3.25 3.56 -19.97
N PRO A 69 -2.39 3.80 -20.97
CA PRO A 69 -1.62 5.05 -21.03
C PRO A 69 -2.58 6.23 -20.85
N LEU A 70 -2.30 7.04 -19.83
CA LEU A 70 -3.13 8.17 -19.41
C LEU A 70 -3.50 9.01 -20.64
N THR A 71 -4.74 8.92 -21.10
CA THR A 71 -5.24 9.86 -22.10
C THR A 71 -5.31 11.23 -21.44
N LEU A 72 -4.75 12.24 -22.11
CA LEU A 72 -4.70 13.61 -21.64
C LEU A 72 -6.12 14.10 -21.26
N GLY A 73 -6.46 14.15 -19.97
CA GLY A 73 -7.68 14.82 -19.49
C GLY A 73 -8.52 14.12 -18.43
N SER A 74 -8.38 12.80 -18.26
CA SER A 74 -9.18 12.03 -17.28
C SER A 74 -8.38 11.79 -16.00
N ALA A 75 -8.98 12.12 -14.84
CA ALA A 75 -8.47 11.59 -13.58
C ALA A 75 -8.71 10.07 -13.59
N PRO A 76 -7.70 9.24 -13.29
CA PRO A 76 -7.92 7.80 -13.20
C PRO A 76 -8.97 7.52 -12.13
N ASP A 77 -9.85 6.57 -12.39
CA ASP A 77 -10.80 6.09 -11.38
C ASP A 77 -10.04 5.65 -10.11
N PRO A 78 -10.62 5.85 -8.92
CA PRO A 78 -9.94 5.55 -7.67
C PRO A 78 -9.63 4.08 -7.48
N ILE A 79 -8.55 3.81 -6.75
CA ILE A 79 -8.36 2.51 -6.10
C ILE A 79 -9.34 2.45 -4.93
N VAL A 80 -10.14 1.39 -4.88
CA VAL A 80 -11.15 1.16 -3.85
C VAL A 80 -10.67 0.07 -2.90
N ILE A 81 -10.65 0.36 -1.61
CA ILE A 81 -10.29 -0.56 -0.53
C ILE A 81 -11.53 -0.80 0.33
N SER A 82 -11.96 -2.04 0.44
CA SER A 82 -13.05 -2.48 1.32
C SER A 82 -12.46 -3.19 2.53
N MET A 83 -12.51 -2.53 3.69
CA MET A 83 -11.99 -3.02 4.96
C MET A 83 -13.03 -3.92 5.64
N THR A 84 -12.63 -5.10 6.10
CA THR A 84 -13.56 -6.09 6.66
C THR A 84 -13.98 -5.77 8.09
N ALA A 85 -13.04 -5.30 8.93
CA ALA A 85 -13.29 -5.10 10.36
C ALA A 85 -14.32 -4.00 10.66
N ASP A 86 -14.24 -2.88 9.95
CA ASP A 86 -15.09 -1.70 10.14
C ASP A 86 -16.11 -1.51 8.99
N ARG A 87 -16.15 -2.44 8.02
CA ARG A 87 -16.95 -2.35 6.78
C ARG A 87 -16.74 -1.04 6.03
N ARG A 88 -15.60 -0.39 6.22
CA ARG A 88 -15.31 0.91 5.63
C ARG A 88 -14.85 0.76 4.19
N LEU A 89 -15.35 1.65 3.35
CA LEU A 89 -14.88 1.82 1.99
C LEU A 89 -13.94 3.03 1.93
N VAL A 90 -12.67 2.78 1.61
CA VAL A 90 -11.66 3.82 1.44
C VAL A 90 -11.36 3.97 -0.06
N ARG A 91 -11.34 5.21 -0.54
CA ARG A 91 -10.96 5.54 -1.93
C ARG A 91 -9.59 6.19 -1.91
N MET A 92 -8.66 5.64 -2.69
CA MET A 92 -7.39 6.30 -2.98
C MET A 92 -7.48 6.97 -4.34
N GLU A 93 -7.34 8.28 -4.36
CA GLU A 93 -7.59 9.11 -5.53
C GLU A 93 -6.32 9.84 -5.96
N ARG A 94 -6.14 10.00 -7.27
CA ARG A 94 -5.19 10.96 -7.83
C ARG A 94 -5.95 12.23 -8.18
N ARG A 95 -5.49 13.36 -7.65
CA ARG A 95 -6.09 14.66 -7.98
C ARG A 95 -5.69 15.10 -9.38
N ARG A 96 -6.61 15.76 -10.09
CA ARG A 96 -6.36 16.32 -11.43
C ARG A 96 -5.16 17.28 -11.36
N GLY A 97 -4.20 17.12 -12.27
CA GLY A 97 -2.95 17.90 -12.28
C GLY A 97 -1.81 17.35 -11.40
N ALA A 98 -2.05 16.30 -10.61
CA ALA A 98 -1.01 15.63 -9.83
C ALA A 98 -0.24 14.62 -10.70
N PHE A 99 0.88 15.06 -11.28
CA PHE A 99 1.80 14.22 -12.08
C PHE A 99 2.89 13.56 -11.22
N ASP A 100 2.91 13.84 -9.92
CA ASP A 100 3.91 13.35 -8.98
C ASP A 100 3.67 11.91 -8.49
N GLY A 101 2.56 11.30 -8.89
CA GLY A 101 2.17 9.97 -8.44
C GLY A 101 1.57 9.93 -7.04
N THR A 102 1.25 11.09 -6.46
CA THR A 102 0.61 11.15 -5.14
C THR A 102 -0.81 10.59 -5.18
N HIS A 103 -1.17 9.81 -4.16
CA HIS A 103 -2.54 9.32 -3.94
C HIS A 103 -3.04 9.76 -2.58
N TRP A 104 -4.26 10.29 -2.53
CA TRP A 104 -4.93 10.78 -1.33
C TRP A 104 -6.00 9.79 -0.88
N PHE A 105 -6.18 9.65 0.42
CA PHE A 105 -7.24 8.81 1.01
C PHE A 105 -7.63 9.33 2.40
N LYS A 106 -8.78 8.87 2.91
CA LYS A 106 -9.23 9.20 4.27
C LYS A 106 -8.92 8.07 5.26
N GLY A 107 -8.37 8.44 6.41
CA GLY A 107 -8.15 7.55 7.55
C GLY A 107 -9.44 7.21 8.30
N PRO A 108 -9.37 6.32 9.31
CA PRO A 108 -10.54 5.98 10.12
C PRO A 108 -10.95 7.10 11.08
N ASP A 109 -10.11 8.11 11.23
CA ASP A 109 -10.32 9.36 11.95
C ASP A 109 -10.86 10.48 11.04
N ASP A 110 -11.32 10.14 9.83
CA ASP A 110 -11.79 11.05 8.77
C ASP A 110 -10.78 12.11 8.28
N ASN A 111 -9.53 12.07 8.78
CA ASN A 111 -8.46 12.92 8.31
C ASN A 111 -7.94 12.46 6.95
N GLU A 112 -7.43 13.43 6.18
CA GLU A 112 -6.81 13.14 4.89
C GLU A 112 -5.34 12.75 5.05
N TYR A 113 -4.95 11.70 4.33
CA TYR A 113 -3.59 11.22 4.22
C TYR A 113 -3.19 11.13 2.76
N ARG A 114 -1.88 11.19 2.50
CA ARG A 114 -1.35 11.05 1.15
C ARG A 114 -0.10 10.22 1.08
N TRP A 115 -0.05 9.27 0.15
CA TRP A 115 1.18 8.61 -0.26
C TRP A 115 1.87 9.45 -1.31
N HIS A 116 3.06 9.95 -0.98
CA HIS A 116 3.87 10.81 -1.84
C HIS A 116 5.21 10.14 -2.16
N PRO A 117 5.56 9.92 -3.44
CA PRO A 117 6.89 9.46 -3.84
C PRO A 117 7.94 10.53 -3.51
N ARG A 118 9.08 10.14 -2.94
CA ARG A 118 10.14 11.11 -2.59
C ARG A 118 10.84 11.69 -3.82
N SER A 119 10.86 10.96 -4.94
CA SER A 119 11.45 11.40 -6.20
C SER A 119 10.61 10.92 -7.38
N HIS A 120 10.45 11.80 -8.37
CA HIS A 120 9.80 11.48 -9.64
C HIS A 120 10.60 10.47 -10.47
N LEU A 121 11.93 10.48 -10.33
CA LEU A 121 12.86 9.69 -11.14
C LEU A 121 13.12 8.31 -10.54
N TRP A 122 13.03 8.18 -9.22
CA TRP A 122 13.34 6.96 -8.48
C TRP A 122 12.26 6.73 -7.42
N ARG A 123 11.31 5.82 -7.70
CA ARG A 123 10.23 5.43 -6.77
C ARG A 123 10.71 4.49 -5.66
N ASP A 124 11.94 4.70 -5.20
CA ASP A 124 12.62 3.83 -4.25
C ASP A 124 12.17 4.09 -2.81
N GLU A 125 11.54 5.24 -2.56
CA GLU A 125 10.97 5.62 -1.28
C GLU A 125 9.64 6.36 -1.47
N MET A 126 8.62 5.96 -0.70
CA MET A 126 7.34 6.67 -0.58
C MET A 126 7.08 7.02 0.87
N ARG A 127 6.41 8.15 1.12
CA ARG A 127 6.02 8.59 2.46
C ARG A 127 4.52 8.76 2.52
N CYS A 128 3.90 8.26 3.57
CA CYS A 128 2.53 8.58 3.93
C CYS A 128 2.56 9.80 4.85
N LEU A 129 1.92 10.89 4.43
CA LEU A 129 1.85 12.14 5.17
C LEU A 129 0.44 12.35 5.71
N SER A 130 0.33 12.87 6.93
CA SER A 130 -0.93 13.39 7.49
C SER A 130 -1.34 14.70 6.80
N ALA A 131 -2.54 15.18 7.10
CA ALA A 131 -3.01 16.51 6.70
C ALA A 131 -2.05 17.64 7.16
N HIS A 132 -1.43 17.47 8.33
CA HIS A 132 -0.46 18.42 8.90
C HIS A 132 0.95 18.29 8.33
N GLY A 133 1.21 17.27 7.48
CA GLY A 133 2.52 17.05 6.88
C GLY A 133 3.44 16.12 7.67
N ASP A 134 2.95 15.54 8.77
CA ASP A 134 3.71 14.56 9.55
C ASP A 134 3.85 13.25 8.77
N VAL A 135 5.04 12.65 8.81
CA VAL A 135 5.27 11.32 8.25
C VAL A 135 4.66 10.28 9.18
N VAL A 136 3.60 9.61 8.75
CA VAL A 136 2.96 8.52 9.52
C VAL A 136 3.46 7.14 9.10
N ALA A 137 3.96 7.01 7.88
CA ALA A 137 4.61 5.79 7.40
C ALA A 137 5.60 6.08 6.26
N THR A 138 6.55 5.18 6.05
CA THR A 138 7.48 5.19 4.92
C THR A 138 7.59 3.81 4.30
N TYR A 139 7.57 3.72 2.98
CA TYR A 139 7.89 2.50 2.24
C TYR A 139 9.19 2.66 1.50
N ARG A 140 10.13 1.74 1.68
CA ARG A 140 11.40 1.70 0.95
C ARG A 140 11.48 0.44 0.10
N VAL A 141 11.66 0.61 -1.20
CA VAL A 141 11.88 -0.49 -2.14
C VAL A 141 13.26 -1.07 -1.91
N THR A 142 13.37 -2.40 -1.94
CA THR A 142 14.67 -3.06 -2.00
C THR A 142 15.03 -3.28 -3.48
N THR A 143 16.03 -2.57 -3.97
CA THR A 143 16.53 -2.73 -5.34
C THR A 143 17.44 -3.96 -5.42
N MET A 144 17.47 -4.61 -6.59
CA MET A 144 18.33 -5.79 -6.88
C MET A 144 18.12 -7.04 -6.00
N ALA A 145 17.02 -7.12 -5.24
CA ALA A 145 16.66 -8.33 -4.51
C ALA A 145 15.73 -9.23 -5.33
N VAL A 146 16.00 -10.54 -5.33
CA VAL A 146 15.20 -11.55 -6.06
C VAL A 146 13.82 -11.71 -5.44
N SER A 147 13.72 -11.68 -4.10
CA SER A 147 12.48 -11.98 -3.36
C SER A 147 11.96 -10.84 -2.50
N LYS A 148 12.82 -9.96 -1.96
CA LYS A 148 12.37 -8.84 -1.11
C LYS A 148 11.89 -7.69 -2.00
N ASP A 149 10.65 -7.26 -1.84
CA ASP A 149 10.08 -6.09 -2.55
C ASP A 149 10.43 -4.79 -1.82
N GLY A 150 10.38 -4.79 -0.49
CA GLY A 150 10.62 -3.59 0.29
C GLY A 150 10.33 -3.73 1.77
N GLU A 151 10.25 -2.58 2.43
CA GLU A 151 10.01 -2.45 3.86
C GLU A 151 9.09 -1.25 4.12
N LEU A 152 7.96 -1.52 4.78
CA LEU A 152 7.06 -0.51 5.30
C LEU A 152 7.42 -0.26 6.77
N ARG A 153 7.62 0.99 7.14
CA ARG A 153 7.77 1.43 8.53
C ARG A 153 6.62 2.34 8.90
N ILE A 154 5.93 2.04 9.99
CA ILE A 154 4.81 2.83 10.50
C ILE A 154 5.24 3.52 11.78
N ASN A 155 5.19 4.85 11.79
CA ASN A 155 5.50 5.64 12.98
C ASN A 155 4.39 5.49 14.02
N PRO A 156 4.66 5.73 15.32
CA PRO A 156 3.68 5.58 16.38
C PRO A 156 2.34 6.30 16.12
N SER A 157 2.40 7.49 15.51
CA SER A 157 1.22 8.28 15.14
C SER A 157 0.32 7.63 14.09
N GLY A 158 0.81 6.67 13.29
CA GLY A 158 0.05 5.95 12.27
C GLY A 158 -0.46 4.57 12.70
N ARG A 159 -0.04 4.06 13.86
CA ARG A 159 -0.32 2.68 14.28
C ARG A 159 -1.79 2.34 14.45
N PHE A 160 -2.62 3.34 14.76
CA PHE A 160 -4.07 3.15 14.91
C PHE A 160 -4.78 2.71 13.60
N MET A 161 -4.08 2.80 12.46
CA MET A 161 -4.58 2.42 11.13
C MET A 161 -3.58 1.54 10.37
N ASP A 162 -2.81 0.73 11.09
CA ASP A 162 -1.78 -0.16 10.54
C ASP A 162 -2.25 -0.99 9.33
N ASN A 163 -3.38 -1.67 9.43
CA ASN A 163 -3.95 -2.50 8.38
C ASN A 163 -4.29 -1.68 7.13
N LEU A 164 -4.79 -0.46 7.31
CA LEU A 164 -5.05 0.46 6.19
C LEU A 164 -3.75 0.95 5.56
N LEU A 165 -2.73 1.26 6.36
CA LEU A 165 -1.42 1.68 5.86
C LEU A 165 -0.71 0.56 5.09
N VAL A 166 -0.82 -0.70 5.55
CA VAL A 166 -0.35 -1.88 4.82
C VAL A 166 -1.10 -2.00 3.49
N ALA A 167 -2.43 -1.97 3.51
CA ALA A 167 -3.25 -2.13 2.30
C ALA A 167 -3.00 -1.02 1.26
N THR A 168 -3.02 0.24 1.68
CA THR A 168 -2.78 1.41 0.81
C THR A 168 -1.35 1.41 0.26
N CYS A 169 -0.35 1.03 1.07
CA CYS A 169 1.02 0.90 0.62
C CYS A 169 1.17 -0.20 -0.44
N LEU A 170 0.56 -1.36 -0.23
CA LEU A 170 0.61 -2.45 -1.19
C LEU A 170 -0.11 -2.08 -2.49
N ALA A 171 -1.23 -1.35 -2.41
CA ALA A 171 -1.93 -0.79 -3.57
C ALA A 171 -1.04 0.13 -4.41
N MET A 172 -0.29 1.03 -3.78
CA MET A 172 0.70 1.88 -4.46
C MET A 172 1.81 1.10 -5.17
N ARG A 173 2.08 -0.13 -4.72
CA ARG A 173 3.14 -1.02 -5.20
C ARG A 173 2.66 -2.09 -6.18
N THR A 174 1.36 -2.17 -6.44
CA THR A 174 0.81 -3.07 -7.46
C THR A 174 0.80 -2.32 -8.78
N PRO A 175 1.60 -2.76 -9.79
CA PRO A 175 1.68 -2.04 -11.04
C PRO A 175 0.33 -1.89 -11.73
N SER A 176 0.06 -0.69 -12.24
CA SER A 176 -0.91 -0.43 -13.30
C SER A 176 -0.10 -0.50 -14.59
N HIS A 177 -0.26 -1.55 -15.40
CA HIS A 177 0.61 -1.75 -16.58
C HIS A 177 0.32 -0.76 -17.70
#